data_AF-A0A4Y2LXI4-F1
#
_entry.id   AF-A0A4Y2LXI4-F1
#
_cell.length_a   1.000
_cell.length_b   1.000
_cell.length_c   1.000
_cell.angle_alpha   90.00
_cell.angle_beta   90.00
_cell.angle_gamma   90.00
#
_symmetry.space_group_name_H-M   'P 1'
#
loop_
_entity.id
_entity.type
_entity.pdbx_description
1 polymer ?
#
loop_
_entity_poly.entity_id
_entity_poly.type
_entity_poly.pdbx_seq_one_letter_code
_entity_poly.pdbx_strand_id
1 'polypeptide(L)'
;MATRGCSNDPNKFCYICGELTIKKQQRNVTDFVKKLYFAYFGVKLGDQDKSWAPHNVCCICAEELKQWLSGKQKSLCFGIPMIWRKPSNHSDDCYFCSINVHGFNAKNRKGIVYPHIPSAMHPVPHGPGIPIPKPREKLKDISSDSEEEDDGSDDDDFDAAGSNDPQLFSQSELNDLVRNLGLPKNSAELLGSRLNEKNLLSPGVSFS
;
A
#
# COMPACT_ATOMS: atom_id res chain seq x y z
N MET A 1 -12.30 -26.30 -25.99
CA MET A 1 -12.88 -26.14 -24.64
C MET A 1 -12.59 -24.73 -24.19
N ALA A 2 -13.62 -23.91 -23.94
CA ALA A 2 -13.42 -22.53 -23.49
C ALA A 2 -12.59 -22.56 -22.19
N THR A 3 -11.42 -21.92 -22.22
CA THR A 3 -10.65 -21.61 -21.01
C THR A 3 -11.55 -20.71 -20.17
N ARG A 4 -12.30 -21.28 -19.23
CA ARG A 4 -13.06 -20.48 -18.28
C ARG A 4 -12.01 -19.69 -17.50
N GLY A 5 -11.91 -18.39 -17.81
CA GLY A 5 -11.06 -17.48 -17.05
C GLY A 5 -11.48 -17.46 -15.59
N CYS A 6 -10.61 -16.93 -14.73
CA CYS A 6 -10.91 -16.76 -13.32
C CYS A 6 -12.18 -15.92 -13.12
N SER A 7 -12.96 -16.23 -12.07
CA SER A 7 -14.13 -15.43 -11.69
C SER A 7 -13.76 -13.98 -11.34
N ASN A 8 -12.54 -13.78 -10.85
CA ASN A 8 -11.97 -12.48 -10.58
C ASN A 8 -10.71 -12.26 -11.42
N ASP A 9 -10.52 -11.03 -11.85
CA ASP A 9 -9.26 -10.56 -12.43
C ASP A 9 -8.13 -10.67 -11.38
N PRO A 10 -7.04 -11.41 -11.65
CA PRO A 10 -5.86 -11.51 -10.78
C PRO A 10 -5.29 -10.16 -10.38
N ASN A 11 -5.36 -9.16 -11.25
CA ASN A 11 -4.80 -7.83 -11.01
C ASN A 11 -5.61 -7.02 -9.98
N LYS A 12 -6.74 -7.53 -9.49
CA LYS A 12 -7.42 -7.00 -8.30
C LYS A 12 -6.66 -7.33 -7.02
N PHE A 13 -5.73 -8.27 -7.00
CA PHE A 13 -5.00 -8.68 -5.81
C PHE A 13 -3.56 -8.19 -5.84
N CYS A 14 -2.97 -7.97 -4.66
CA CYS A 14 -1.56 -7.61 -4.54
C CYS A 14 -0.70 -8.86 -4.70
N TYR A 15 0.33 -8.79 -5.55
CA TYR A 15 1.29 -9.88 -5.70
C TYR A 15 2.03 -10.20 -4.39
N ILE A 16 2.37 -9.19 -3.58
CA ILE A 16 3.23 -9.36 -2.39
C ILE A 16 2.44 -9.91 -1.18
N CYS A 17 1.24 -9.37 -0.90
CA CYS A 17 0.46 -9.76 0.28
C CYS A 17 -0.79 -10.60 -0.02
N GLY A 18 -1.19 -10.73 -1.29
CA GLY A 18 -2.38 -11.50 -1.68
C GLY A 18 -3.72 -10.82 -1.42
N GLU A 19 -3.73 -9.63 -0.79
CA GLU A 19 -4.97 -8.93 -0.44
C GLU A 19 -5.63 -8.22 -1.62
N LEU A 20 -6.94 -8.02 -1.53
CA LEU A 20 -7.72 -7.22 -2.48
C LEU A 20 -7.27 -5.76 -2.46
N THR A 21 -6.96 -5.26 -3.65
CA THR A 21 -6.53 -3.89 -3.92
C THR A 21 -7.63 -3.09 -4.60
N ILE A 22 -7.66 -1.80 -4.31
CA ILE A 22 -8.53 -0.83 -4.98
C ILE A 22 -7.70 -0.16 -6.05
N LYS A 23 -8.27 0.14 -7.23
CA LYS A 23 -7.52 0.73 -8.37
C LYS A 23 -6.59 1.89 -7.96
N LYS A 24 -7.05 2.83 -7.13
CA LYS A 24 -6.25 3.96 -6.64
C LYS A 24 -5.02 3.57 -5.80
N GLN A 25 -5.03 2.37 -5.22
CA GLN A 25 -3.97 1.82 -4.38
C GLN A 25 -3.11 0.79 -5.12
N GLN A 26 -3.37 0.55 -6.41
CA GLN A 26 -2.58 -0.37 -7.23
C GLN A 26 -1.34 0.36 -7.76
N ARG A 27 -0.22 -0.34 -7.76
CA ARG A 27 1.05 0.09 -8.34
C ARG A 27 1.53 -1.01 -9.30
N ASN A 28 2.12 -0.58 -10.40
CA ASN A 28 2.77 -1.49 -11.34
C ASN A 28 4.03 -2.08 -10.71
N VAL A 29 4.39 -3.29 -11.11
CA VAL A 29 5.64 -3.93 -10.69
C VAL A 29 6.81 -3.40 -11.53
N THR A 30 7.37 -2.28 -11.09
CA THR A 30 8.56 -1.67 -11.71
C THR A 30 9.84 -2.43 -11.36
N ASP A 31 10.91 -2.19 -12.10
CA ASP A 31 12.22 -2.80 -11.80
C ASP A 31 12.76 -2.38 -10.43
N PHE A 32 12.43 -1.18 -9.97
CA PHE A 32 12.75 -0.76 -8.61
C PHE A 32 12.02 -1.62 -7.57
N VAL A 33 10.72 -1.87 -7.74
CA VAL A 33 9.95 -2.78 -6.87
C VAL A 33 10.54 -4.19 -6.90
N LYS A 34 10.93 -4.72 -8.07
CA LYS A 34 11.59 -6.03 -8.18
C LYS A 34 12.92 -6.08 -7.42
N LYS A 35 13.73 -5.03 -7.50
CA LYS A 35 15.00 -4.90 -6.76
C LYS A 35 14.76 -4.86 -5.25
N LEU A 36 13.81 -4.06 -4.78
CA LEU A 36 13.44 -3.99 -3.36
C LEU A 36 12.91 -5.32 -2.83
N TYR A 37 12.00 -5.94 -3.59
CA TYR A 37 11.44 -7.25 -3.26
C TYR A 37 12.55 -8.30 -3.11
N PHE A 38 13.48 -8.37 -4.06
CA PHE A 38 14.62 -9.29 -3.98
C PHE A 38 15.54 -8.96 -2.80
N ALA A 39 15.79 -7.68 -2.53
CA ALA A 39 16.63 -7.26 -1.41
C ALA A 39 16.03 -7.65 -0.06
N TYR A 40 14.70 -7.60 0.07
CA TYR A 40 13.99 -7.94 1.28
C TYR A 40 13.80 -9.45 1.44
N PHE A 41 13.12 -10.09 0.50
CA PHE A 41 12.71 -11.50 0.61
C PHE A 41 13.80 -12.49 0.15
N GLY A 42 14.86 -12.03 -0.49
CA GLY A 42 15.93 -12.89 -1.03
C GLY A 42 15.51 -13.73 -2.24
N VAL A 43 14.28 -13.56 -2.73
CA VAL A 43 13.70 -14.27 -3.88
C VAL A 43 13.35 -13.28 -4.99
N LYS A 44 13.51 -13.69 -6.25
CA LYS A 44 13.14 -12.82 -7.39
C LYS A 44 11.62 -12.75 -7.49
N LEU A 45 11.10 -11.56 -7.77
CA LEU A 45 9.68 -11.37 -8.11
C LEU A 45 9.45 -11.99 -9.50
N GLY A 46 8.70 -13.08 -9.54
CA GLY A 46 8.51 -13.91 -10.73
C GLY A 46 7.10 -13.84 -11.30
N ASP A 47 6.87 -14.64 -12.35
CA ASP A 47 5.55 -14.92 -12.93
C ASP A 47 4.76 -13.69 -13.41
N GLN A 48 5.45 -12.58 -13.69
CA GLN A 48 4.86 -11.34 -14.21
C GLN A 48 4.47 -11.43 -15.69
N ASP A 49 4.68 -12.58 -16.33
CA ASP A 49 4.19 -12.93 -17.66
C ASP A 49 3.06 -13.96 -17.61
N LYS A 50 2.64 -14.37 -16.40
CA LYS A 50 1.71 -15.47 -16.19
C LYS A 50 0.34 -14.95 -15.79
N SER A 51 -0.68 -15.28 -16.59
CA SER A 51 -2.07 -14.92 -16.33
C SER A 51 -2.66 -15.48 -15.03
N TRP A 52 -1.99 -16.43 -14.38
CA TRP A 52 -2.42 -17.02 -13.10
C TRP A 52 -1.77 -16.35 -11.87
N ALA A 53 -0.97 -15.31 -12.06
CA ALA A 53 -0.41 -14.50 -10.97
C ALA A 53 -0.84 -13.02 -11.12
N PRO A 54 -0.89 -12.25 -10.02
CA PRO A 54 -1.11 -10.81 -10.12
C PRO A 54 0.09 -10.08 -10.73
N HIS A 55 -0.18 -9.01 -11.49
CA HIS A 55 0.85 -8.16 -12.10
C HIS A 55 1.02 -6.81 -11.39
N ASN A 56 0.26 -6.60 -10.30
CA ASN A 56 0.22 -5.37 -9.53
C ASN A 56 0.56 -5.63 -8.07
N VAL A 57 1.05 -4.60 -7.39
CA VAL A 57 1.23 -4.57 -5.94
C VAL A 57 0.39 -3.47 -5.34
N CYS A 58 0.03 -3.58 -4.06
CA CYS A 58 -0.62 -2.48 -3.35
C CYS A 58 0.40 -1.41 -2.96
N CYS A 59 -0.05 -0.15 -2.87
CA CYS A 59 0.77 0.98 -2.46
C CYS A 59 1.40 0.74 -1.07
N ILE A 60 0.67 0.08 -0.16
CA ILE A 60 1.16 -0.27 1.17
C ILE A 60 2.42 -1.13 1.08
N CYS A 61 2.39 -2.27 0.37
CA CYS A 61 3.57 -3.13 0.26
C CYS A 61 4.75 -2.44 -0.43
N ALA A 62 4.48 -1.62 -1.46
CA ALA A 62 5.52 -0.85 -2.14
C ALA A 62 6.15 0.18 -1.18
N GLU A 63 5.34 0.92 -0.43
CA GLU A 63 5.77 1.93 0.53
C GLU A 63 6.51 1.31 1.72
N GLU A 64 6.05 0.18 2.27
CA GLU A 64 6.76 -0.50 3.37
C GLU A 64 8.15 -0.97 2.94
N LEU A 65 8.29 -1.47 1.70
CA LEU A 65 9.61 -1.82 1.15
C LEU A 65 10.50 -0.57 0.97
N LYS A 66 9.94 0.54 0.48
CA LYS A 66 10.65 1.84 0.36
C LYS A 66 11.09 2.34 1.74
N GLN A 67 10.19 2.32 2.73
CA GLN A 67 10.47 2.77 4.11
C GLN A 67 11.48 1.88 4.82
N TRP A 68 11.43 0.56 4.59
CA TRP A 68 12.46 -0.36 5.07
C TRP A 68 13.83 -0.03 4.48
N LEU A 69 13.92 0.21 3.16
CA LEU A 69 15.19 0.58 2.53
C LEU A 69 15.78 1.86 3.14
N SER A 70 14.94 2.86 3.35
CA SER A 70 15.32 4.15 3.96
C SER A 70 15.59 4.06 5.46
N GLY A 71 15.32 2.91 6.10
CA GLY A 71 15.48 2.70 7.54
C GLY A 71 14.40 3.38 8.39
N LYS A 72 13.35 3.94 7.78
CA LYS A 72 12.19 4.51 8.49
C LYS A 72 11.32 3.43 9.12
N GLN A 73 11.24 2.26 8.48
CA GLN A 73 10.52 1.09 8.97
C GLN A 73 11.48 -0.07 9.24
N LYS A 74 11.28 -0.78 10.35
CA LYS A 74 12.14 -1.91 10.73
C LYS A 74 11.94 -3.12 9.82
N SER A 75 10.69 -3.44 9.50
CA SER A 75 10.30 -4.61 8.71
C SER A 75 8.87 -4.48 8.21
N LEU A 76 8.55 -5.26 7.18
CA LEU A 76 7.18 -5.63 6.86
C LEU A 76 6.63 -6.57 7.95
N CYS A 77 5.33 -6.86 7.92
CA CYS A 77 4.69 -7.78 8.86
C CYS A 77 4.99 -9.28 8.58
N PHE A 78 5.61 -9.60 7.45
CA PHE A 78 5.99 -10.96 7.06
C PHE A 78 7.35 -10.98 6.37
N GLY A 79 8.06 -12.11 6.53
CA GLY A 79 9.37 -12.34 5.91
C GLY A 79 9.33 -13.31 4.73
N ILE A 80 8.21 -13.99 4.51
CA ILE A 80 7.93 -14.73 3.27
C ILE A 80 6.66 -14.09 2.67
N PRO A 81 6.70 -13.61 1.43
CA PRO A 81 5.55 -13.00 0.78
C PRO A 81 4.54 -14.06 0.35
N MET A 82 3.42 -13.62 -0.21
CA MET A 82 2.45 -14.50 -0.85
C MET A 82 3.15 -15.35 -1.93
N ILE A 83 2.92 -16.66 -1.92
CA ILE A 83 3.50 -17.58 -2.90
C ILE A 83 2.42 -17.98 -3.89
N TRP A 84 2.65 -17.65 -5.16
CA TRP A 84 1.77 -18.00 -6.27
C TRP A 84 2.30 -19.23 -7.00
N ARG A 85 1.40 -20.15 -7.34
CA ARG A 85 1.67 -21.29 -8.24
C ARG A 85 0.50 -21.41 -9.21
N LYS A 86 0.75 -22.08 -10.34
CA LYS A 86 -0.30 -22.36 -11.32
C LYS A 86 -1.42 -23.19 -10.66
N PRO A 87 -2.69 -22.73 -10.72
CA PRO A 87 -3.82 -23.49 -10.21
C PRO A 87 -3.99 -24.78 -11.01
N SER A 88 -4.27 -25.89 -10.32
CA SER A 88 -4.58 -27.17 -10.97
C SER A 88 -5.95 -27.16 -11.64
N ASN A 89 -6.90 -26.40 -11.07
CA ASN A 89 -8.26 -26.22 -11.56
C ASN A 89 -8.86 -24.91 -11.05
N HIS A 90 -10.05 -24.53 -11.54
CA HIS A 90 -10.76 -23.31 -11.14
C HIS A 90 -11.87 -23.53 -10.10
N SER A 91 -12.03 -24.75 -9.56
CA SER A 91 -13.07 -25.10 -8.60
C SER A 91 -12.62 -24.98 -7.15
N ASP A 92 -11.48 -25.56 -6.78
CA ASP A 92 -10.98 -25.61 -5.40
C ASP A 92 -9.55 -25.10 -5.24
N ASP A 93 -8.75 -25.11 -6.30
CA ASP A 93 -7.34 -24.74 -6.29
C ASP A 93 -7.08 -23.44 -7.09
N CYS A 94 -8.05 -22.52 -7.15
CA CYS A 94 -7.86 -21.20 -7.77
C CYS A 94 -8.25 -20.07 -6.83
N TYR A 95 -7.24 -19.37 -6.31
CA TYR A 95 -7.38 -18.29 -5.34
C TYR A 95 -8.39 -17.22 -5.79
N PHE A 96 -8.28 -16.81 -7.05
CA PHE A 96 -9.14 -15.77 -7.61
C PHE A 96 -10.58 -16.23 -7.77
N CYS A 97 -10.83 -17.52 -8.03
CA CYS A 97 -12.20 -18.06 -8.12
C CYS A 97 -12.82 -18.26 -6.74
N SER A 98 -12.02 -18.62 -5.75
CA SER A 98 -12.49 -18.96 -4.39
C SER A 98 -12.86 -17.74 -3.55
N ILE A 99 -12.42 -16.53 -3.92
CA ILE A 99 -12.70 -15.31 -3.14
C ILE A 99 -13.93 -14.59 -3.69
N ASN A 100 -14.92 -14.37 -2.82
CA ASN A 100 -16.02 -13.47 -3.13
C ASN A 100 -15.61 -12.01 -2.84
N VAL A 101 -15.40 -11.23 -3.90
CA VAL A 101 -15.06 -9.79 -3.79
C VAL A 101 -16.28 -8.88 -3.97
N HIS A 102 -17.45 -9.43 -4.30
CA HIS A 102 -18.64 -8.63 -4.58
C HIS A 102 -19.16 -7.96 -3.31
N GLY A 103 -19.44 -6.64 -3.38
CA GLY A 103 -19.89 -5.85 -2.23
C GLY A 103 -18.79 -5.36 -1.28
N PHE A 104 -17.52 -5.73 -1.55
CA PHE A 104 -16.39 -5.22 -0.77
C PHE A 104 -15.82 -3.92 -1.35
N ASN A 105 -15.45 -3.00 -0.46
CA ASN A 105 -14.86 -1.70 -0.71
C ASN A 105 -13.76 -1.40 0.33
N ALA A 106 -13.14 -0.21 0.26
CA ALA A 106 -12.08 0.21 1.17
C ALA A 106 -12.40 0.05 2.66
N LYS A 107 -13.66 0.27 3.04
CA LYS A 107 -14.10 0.32 4.43
C LYS A 107 -14.33 -1.08 5.01
N ASN A 108 -14.83 -2.02 4.20
CA ASN A 108 -15.24 -3.35 4.67
C ASN A 108 -14.37 -4.51 4.14
N ARG A 109 -13.33 -4.25 3.32
CA ARG A 109 -12.45 -5.31 2.77
C ARG A 109 -11.77 -6.20 3.81
N LYS A 110 -11.65 -5.75 5.06
CA LYS A 110 -11.11 -6.57 6.18
C LYS A 110 -11.96 -7.81 6.46
N GLY A 111 -13.24 -7.82 6.05
CA GLY A 111 -14.13 -8.98 6.17
C GLY A 111 -13.96 -10.03 5.07
N ILE A 112 -13.07 -9.81 4.09
CA ILE A 112 -12.78 -10.80 3.06
C ILE A 112 -12.01 -11.95 3.70
N VAL A 113 -12.51 -13.17 3.48
CA VAL A 113 -11.81 -14.40 3.88
C VAL A 113 -10.94 -14.85 2.73
N TYR A 114 -9.63 -14.92 2.98
CA TYR A 114 -8.65 -15.39 2.01
C TYR A 114 -8.37 -16.88 2.26
N PRO A 115 -8.54 -17.75 1.25
CA PRO A 115 -8.34 -19.19 1.42
C PRO A 115 -6.86 -19.57 1.31
N HIS A 116 -6.41 -20.44 2.19
CA HIS A 116 -5.08 -21.05 2.10
C HIS A 116 -5.15 -22.32 1.24
N ILE A 117 -4.63 -22.25 0.00
CA ILE A 117 -4.72 -23.33 -0.99
C ILE A 117 -3.35 -23.63 -1.63
N PRO A 118 -3.13 -24.81 -2.24
CA PRO A 118 -1.84 -25.19 -2.82
C PRO A 118 -1.29 -24.21 -3.86
N SER A 119 -2.18 -23.58 -4.66
CA SER A 119 -1.82 -22.59 -5.67
C SER A 119 -1.52 -21.19 -5.13
N ALA A 120 -1.90 -20.89 -3.89
CA ALA A 120 -1.78 -19.56 -3.30
C ALA A 120 -1.59 -19.70 -1.78
N MET A 121 -0.32 -19.69 -1.36
CA MET A 121 0.05 -19.82 0.06
C MET A 121 0.23 -18.44 0.67
N HIS A 122 -0.37 -18.24 1.85
CA HIS A 122 -0.36 -16.96 2.56
C HIS A 122 1.06 -16.51 2.94
N PRO A 123 1.27 -15.18 3.10
CA PRO A 123 2.52 -14.67 3.66
C PRO A 123 2.80 -15.27 5.04
N VAL A 124 4.07 -15.54 5.32
CA VAL A 124 4.51 -16.10 6.61
C VAL A 124 5.17 -14.99 7.46
N PRO A 125 4.65 -14.73 8.67
CA PRO A 125 5.22 -13.75 9.59
C PRO A 125 6.71 -14.00 9.87
N HIS A 126 7.42 -12.93 10.25
CA HIS A 126 8.78 -13.07 10.77
C HIS A 126 8.82 -13.92 12.03
N GLY A 127 9.92 -14.66 12.20
CA GLY A 127 10.14 -15.52 13.37
C GLY A 127 11.60 -15.97 13.45
N PRO A 128 11.96 -16.85 14.40
CA PRO A 128 13.34 -17.30 14.59
C PRO A 128 13.99 -17.90 13.32
N GLY A 129 13.20 -18.55 12.46
CA GLY A 129 13.65 -19.11 11.18
C GLY A 129 13.51 -18.17 9.98
N ILE A 130 12.90 -16.99 10.15
CA ILE A 130 12.63 -16.01 9.10
C ILE A 130 13.06 -14.63 9.62
N PRO A 131 14.37 -14.36 9.68
CA PRO A 131 14.90 -13.13 10.25
C PRO A 131 14.55 -11.91 9.40
N ILE A 132 14.57 -10.73 10.01
CA ILE A 132 14.39 -9.47 9.30
C ILE A 132 15.70 -9.14 8.54
N PRO A 133 15.64 -8.90 7.22
CA PRO A 133 16.81 -8.54 6.43
C PRO A 133 17.31 -7.13 6.78
N LYS A 134 18.61 -6.90 6.65
CA LYS A 134 19.20 -5.55 6.76
C LYS A 134 19.16 -4.84 5.40
N PRO A 135 18.74 -3.56 5.34
CA PRO A 135 18.80 -2.77 4.11
C PRO A 135 20.21 -2.74 3.53
N ARG A 136 20.35 -2.94 2.21
CA ARG A 136 21.64 -2.82 1.53
C ARG A 136 21.93 -1.35 1.21
N GLU A 137 23.06 -0.84 1.67
CA GLU A 137 23.45 0.57 1.45
C GLU A 137 23.49 0.94 -0.04
N LYS A 138 23.98 0.03 -0.89
CA LYS A 138 24.10 0.21 -2.35
C LYS A 138 22.77 0.42 -3.10
N LEU A 139 21.62 0.15 -2.48
CA LEU A 139 20.31 0.35 -3.11
C LEU A 139 19.72 1.73 -2.84
N LYS A 140 20.25 2.47 -1.86
CA LYS A 140 19.78 3.82 -1.53
C LYS A 140 20.07 4.81 -2.65
N ASP A 141 21.20 4.63 -3.35
CA ASP A 141 21.62 5.50 -4.46
C ASP A 141 20.75 5.35 -5.72
N ILE A 142 20.01 4.23 -5.86
CA ILE A 142 19.11 3.96 -7.00
C ILE A 142 17.76 4.66 -6.82
N SER A 143 17.42 5.09 -5.60
CA SER A 143 16.16 5.79 -5.32
C SER A 143 16.07 7.18 -5.96
N SER A 144 17.16 7.68 -6.55
CA SER A 144 17.26 9.02 -7.15
C SER A 144 17.13 9.02 -8.68
N ASP A 145 16.95 7.85 -9.32
CA ASP A 145 16.79 7.75 -10.77
C ASP A 145 15.30 7.72 -11.12
N SER A 146 14.87 8.83 -11.72
CA SER A 146 13.55 9.23 -12.21
C SER A 146 12.51 8.11 -12.40
N GLU A 147 11.41 8.20 -11.64
CA GLU A 147 10.15 7.57 -12.02
C GLU A 147 9.58 8.38 -13.20
N GLU A 148 9.74 7.89 -14.44
CA GLU A 148 8.92 8.41 -15.55
C GLU A 148 7.50 7.86 -15.38
N GLU A 149 6.64 8.71 -14.83
CA GLU A 149 5.19 8.56 -14.84
C GLU A 149 4.67 9.12 -16.17
N ASP A 150 4.12 8.25 -17.02
CA ASP A 150 3.34 8.61 -18.20
C ASP A 150 1.86 8.26 -17.95
N ASP A 151 1.10 9.27 -17.52
CA ASP A 151 -0.04 9.86 -18.26
C ASP A 151 -1.08 10.50 -17.30
N GLY A 152 -1.01 11.84 -17.22
CA GLY A 152 -2.19 12.72 -17.33
C GLY A 152 -3.02 13.03 -16.08
N SER A 153 -2.68 14.12 -15.38
CA SER A 153 -3.57 15.29 -15.19
C SER A 153 -2.93 16.32 -14.24
N ASP A 154 -2.68 17.51 -14.78
CA ASP A 154 -2.41 18.84 -14.21
C ASP A 154 -2.23 19.03 -12.70
N ASP A 155 -1.12 19.70 -12.40
CA ASP A 155 -0.94 20.80 -11.46
C ASP A 155 -1.38 20.61 -9.99
N ASP A 156 -0.40 20.40 -9.11
CA ASP A 156 0.06 21.54 -8.30
C ASP A 156 1.42 21.22 -7.64
N ASP A 157 2.30 22.19 -7.78
CA ASP A 157 3.64 22.32 -7.23
C ASP A 157 3.69 22.06 -5.71
N PHE A 158 4.64 21.24 -5.26
CA PHE A 158 5.09 21.27 -3.87
C PHE A 158 6.58 20.91 -3.79
N ASP A 159 7.41 21.91 -4.02
CA ASP A 159 8.80 21.96 -3.56
C ASP A 159 8.88 21.65 -2.05
N ALA A 160 9.26 20.42 -1.69
CA ALA A 160 9.53 20.04 -0.32
C ALA A 160 10.98 20.37 0.08
N ALA A 161 11.30 21.67 0.11
CA ALA A 161 12.50 22.17 0.74
C ALA A 161 12.31 22.22 2.28
N GLY A 162 12.95 21.27 2.96
CA GLY A 162 13.40 21.31 4.36
C GLY A 162 12.63 22.11 5.42
N SER A 163 11.91 21.41 6.29
CA SER A 163 12.05 21.58 7.74
C SER A 163 11.52 20.32 8.45
N ASN A 164 12.21 19.84 9.48
CA ASN A 164 11.76 18.70 10.29
C ASN A 164 10.75 19.13 11.37
N ASP A 165 10.14 20.32 11.21
CA ASP A 165 9.20 20.86 12.17
C ASP A 165 7.77 20.41 11.83
N PRO A 166 6.93 20.11 12.82
CA PRO A 166 5.53 19.80 12.58
C PRO A 166 4.86 20.98 11.85
N GLN A 167 4.28 20.71 10.69
CA GLN A 167 3.50 21.71 9.96
C GLN A 167 2.27 22.06 10.82
N LEU A 168 2.21 23.32 11.27
CA LEU A 168 1.12 23.85 12.06
C LEU A 168 -0.01 24.31 11.14
N PHE A 169 -1.26 24.10 11.53
CA PHE A 169 -2.41 24.65 10.82
C PHE A 169 -2.47 26.17 11.00
N SER A 170 -2.58 26.89 9.87
CA SER A 170 -2.99 28.28 9.83
C SER A 170 -4.51 28.41 10.01
N GLN A 171 -5.00 29.64 10.25
CA GLN A 171 -6.44 29.90 10.41
C GLN A 171 -7.23 29.54 9.14
N SER A 172 -6.69 29.82 7.95
CA SER A 172 -7.33 29.49 6.67
C SER A 172 -7.43 27.98 6.47
N GLU A 173 -6.36 27.22 6.74
CA GLU A 173 -6.36 25.77 6.61
C GLU A 173 -7.32 25.11 7.62
N LEU A 174 -7.38 25.64 8.85
CA LEU A 174 -8.34 25.16 9.84
C LEU A 174 -9.79 25.44 9.40
N ASN A 175 -10.07 26.64 8.88
CA ASN A 175 -11.40 27.02 8.38
C ASN A 175 -11.81 26.19 7.16
N ASP A 176 -10.87 25.93 6.24
CA ASP A 176 -11.10 25.09 5.07
C ASP A 176 -11.35 23.64 5.49
N LEU A 177 -10.62 23.12 6.47
CA LEU A 177 -10.84 21.80 7.04
C LEU A 177 -12.25 21.67 7.65
N VAL A 178 -12.67 22.66 8.44
CA VAL A 178 -14.02 22.72 9.01
C VAL A 178 -15.09 22.75 7.93
N ARG A 179 -14.90 23.55 6.87
CA ARG A 179 -15.82 23.66 5.73
C ARG A 179 -15.90 22.36 4.95
N ASN A 180 -14.76 21.74 4.63
CA ASN A 180 -14.67 20.51 3.85
C ASN A 180 -15.31 19.31 4.59
N LEU A 181 -15.19 19.29 5.92
CA LEU A 181 -15.81 18.27 6.76
C LEU A 181 -17.29 18.56 7.08
N GLY A 182 -17.80 19.74 6.73
CA GLY A 182 -19.18 20.15 7.01
C GLY A 182 -19.51 20.14 8.50
N LEU A 183 -18.56 20.50 9.36
CA LEU A 183 -18.74 20.36 10.81
C LEU A 183 -19.71 21.43 11.34
N PRO A 184 -20.70 21.05 12.17
CA PRO A 184 -21.49 22.02 12.92
C PRO A 184 -20.60 22.74 13.94
N LYS A 185 -20.99 23.97 14.33
CA LYS A 185 -20.19 24.88 15.17
C LYS A 185 -19.54 24.20 16.39
N ASN A 186 -20.33 23.46 17.17
CA ASN A 186 -19.84 22.78 18.38
C ASN A 186 -18.76 21.71 18.08
N SER A 187 -18.86 21.03 16.93
CA SER A 187 -17.87 20.03 16.51
C SER A 187 -16.61 20.67 15.95
N ALA A 188 -16.74 21.82 15.27
CA ALA A 188 -15.61 22.61 14.81
C ALA A 188 -14.80 23.19 15.98
N GLU A 189 -15.48 23.69 17.01
CA GLU A 189 -14.86 24.15 18.26
C GLU A 189 -14.12 23.00 18.97
N LEU A 190 -14.72 21.80 19.04
CA LEU A 190 -14.08 20.63 19.65
C LEU A 190 -12.82 20.20 18.86
N LEU A 191 -12.89 20.17 17.52
CA LEU A 191 -11.75 19.88 16.66
C LEU A 191 -10.61 20.87 16.92
N GLY A 192 -10.95 22.17 16.92
CA GLY A 192 -10.02 23.24 17.20
C GLY A 192 -9.34 23.10 18.57
N SER A 193 -10.12 22.83 19.61
CA SER A 193 -9.62 22.58 20.97
C SER A 193 -8.61 21.43 21.01
N ARG A 194 -8.91 20.30 20.34
CA ARG A 194 -8.00 19.14 20.28
C ARG A 194 -6.71 19.42 19.51
N LEU A 195 -6.78 20.20 18.43
CA LEU A 195 -5.59 20.60 17.68
C LEU A 195 -4.69 21.53 18.50
N ASN A 196 -5.31 22.43 19.28
CA ASN A 196 -4.58 23.30 20.19
C ASN A 196 -3.90 22.52 21.34
N GLU A 197 -4.59 21.54 21.95
CA GLU A 197 -4.01 20.64 22.97
C GLU A 197 -2.74 19.90 22.48
N LYS A 198 -2.64 19.69 21.16
CA LYS A 198 -1.51 19.00 20.52
C LYS A 198 -0.42 19.94 20.01
N ASN A 199 -0.54 21.24 20.24
CA ASN A 199 0.34 22.28 19.69
C ASN A 199 0.46 22.19 18.16
N LEU A 200 -0.65 21.90 17.47
CA LEU A 200 -0.70 21.76 16.01
C LEU A 200 -1.26 23.01 15.31
N LEU A 201 -1.48 24.12 16.03
CA LEU A 201 -1.99 25.37 15.48
C LEU A 201 -0.91 26.45 15.50
N SER A 202 -0.94 27.31 14.48
CA SER A 202 -0.08 28.49 14.43
C SER A 202 -0.42 29.48 15.56
N PRO A 203 0.55 30.26 16.07
CA PRO A 203 0.29 31.28 17.08
C PRO A 203 -0.76 32.29 16.60
N GLY A 204 -1.79 32.56 17.41
CA GLY A 204 -2.84 33.55 17.10
C GLY A 204 -4.09 33.01 16.39
N VAL A 205 -4.19 31.69 16.17
CA VAL A 205 -5.41 31.04 15.67
C VAL A 205 -6.47 31.03 16.78
N SER A 206 -7.69 31.49 16.48
CA SER A 206 -8.79 31.59 17.44
C SER A 206 -10.06 30.90 16.94
N PHE A 207 -10.89 30.45 17.87
CA PHE A 207 -12.18 29.81 17.59
C PHE A 207 -13.29 30.87 17.67
N SER A 208 -14.10 31.02 16.63
CA SER A 208 -15.28 31.90 16.60
C SER A 208 -16.49 31.18 16.02
#